data_AF-A0A7V9NE79-F1
#
_entry.id   AF-A0A7V9NE79-F1
#
_cell.length_a   1.000
_cell.length_b   1.000
_cell.length_c   1.000
_cell.angle_alpha   90.00
_cell.angle_beta   90.00
_cell.angle_gamma   90.00
#
_symmetry.space_group_name_H-M   'P 1'
#
loop_
_entity.id
_entity.type
_entity.pdbx_description
1 polymer ?
#
loop_
_entity_poly.entity_id
_entity_poly.type
_entity_poly.pdbx_seq_one_letter_code
_entity_poly.pdbx_strand_id
1 'polypeptide(L)'
;MNISRPSRALLYGLLAAAVLVYALVLEYGLSAGKVHHGVTVDGDIELAGLTRLEAGELLQERTELLASQPLVFAARGVGRRTIEVADIGARPEPNETAAAAMAVGRAGGPWRALADRWTAWTGGIDIDWVGEPSRGSVSRFIEQIEERALDAGLSLNRCKLRGKIRRVATEWPREDFYRIPVREELPEGAVIRCWSQPQ
;
A
#
# COMPACT_ATOMS: atom_id res chain seq x y z
N MET A 1 -26.47 51.91 -15.71
CA MET A 1 -25.75 51.85 -14.41
C MET A 1 -24.35 51.30 -14.63
N ASN A 2 -23.31 52.12 -14.52
CA ASN A 2 -21.93 51.67 -14.62
C ASN A 2 -21.48 51.13 -13.25
N ILE A 3 -21.42 49.81 -13.11
CA ILE A 3 -20.92 49.15 -11.90
C ILE A 3 -19.44 49.51 -11.74
N SER A 4 -19.08 50.09 -10.60
CA SER A 4 -17.72 50.52 -10.26
C SER A 4 -16.73 49.33 -10.26
N ARG A 5 -15.46 49.57 -10.58
CA ARG A 5 -14.40 48.54 -10.55
C ARG A 5 -14.37 47.71 -9.25
N PRO A 6 -14.46 48.29 -8.03
CA PRO A 6 -14.47 47.49 -6.80
C PRO A 6 -15.72 46.63 -6.67
N SER A 7 -16.89 47.11 -7.11
CA SER A 7 -18.13 46.33 -7.12
C SER A 7 -18.05 45.13 -8.07
N ARG A 8 -17.37 45.26 -9.22
CA ARG A 8 -17.12 44.13 -10.14
C ARG A 8 -16.20 43.08 -9.51
N ALA A 9 -15.12 43.51 -8.85
CA ALA A 9 -14.20 42.60 -8.16
C ALA A 9 -14.92 41.82 -7.04
N LEU A 10 -15.76 42.49 -6.26
CA LEU A 10 -16.60 41.86 -5.24
C LEU A 10 -17.57 40.85 -5.83
N LEU A 11 -18.26 41.19 -6.92
CA LEU A 11 -19.16 40.29 -7.63
C LEU A 11 -18.44 39.05 -8.16
N TYR A 12 -17.27 39.21 -8.78
CA TYR A 12 -16.48 38.08 -9.25
C TYR A 12 -15.97 37.20 -8.11
N GLY A 13 -15.53 37.80 -7.00
CA GLY A 13 -15.12 37.05 -5.81
C GLY A 13 -16.27 36.23 -5.22
N LEU A 14 -17.46 36.82 -5.07
CA LEU A 14 -18.66 36.13 -4.62
C LEU A 14 -19.09 35.01 -5.57
N LEU A 15 -19.05 35.26 -6.87
CA LEU A 15 -19.37 34.25 -7.88
C LEU A 15 -18.38 33.07 -7.80
N ALA A 16 -17.08 33.34 -7.70
CA ALA A 16 -16.07 32.30 -7.57
C ALA A 16 -16.26 31.47 -6.29
N ALA A 17 -16.54 32.13 -5.15
CA ALA A 17 -16.83 31.43 -3.90
C ALA A 17 -18.10 30.57 -4.00
N ALA A 18 -19.17 31.08 -4.61
CA ALA A 18 -20.41 30.32 -4.81
C ALA A 18 -20.19 29.08 -5.69
N VAL A 19 -19.43 29.22 -6.78
CA VAL A 19 -19.05 28.09 -7.66
C VAL A 19 -18.23 27.06 -6.88
N LEU A 20 -17.28 27.50 -6.05
CA LEU A 20 -16.45 26.60 -5.24
C LEU A 20 -17.27 25.84 -4.20
N VAL A 21 -18.19 26.52 -3.50
CA VAL A 21 -19.11 25.87 -2.56
C VAL A 21 -20.03 24.89 -3.28
N TYR A 22 -20.56 25.25 -4.45
CA TYR A 22 -21.40 24.37 -5.26
C TYR A 22 -20.63 23.12 -5.72
N ALA A 23 -19.39 23.28 -6.17
CA ALA A 23 -18.52 22.16 -6.54
C ALA A 23 -18.28 21.22 -5.35
N LEU A 24 -18.01 21.76 -4.16
CA LEU A 24 -17.87 20.95 -2.94
C LEU A 24 -19.16 20.19 -2.62
N VAL A 25 -20.33 20.83 -2.70
CA VAL A 25 -21.61 20.16 -2.44
C VAL A 25 -21.88 19.05 -3.45
N LEU A 26 -21.62 19.30 -4.74
CA LEU A 26 -21.72 18.26 -5.77
C LEU A 26 -20.77 17.10 -5.52
N GLU A 27 -19.52 17.37 -5.16
CA GLU A 27 -18.54 16.34 -4.82
C GLU A 27 -19.01 15.50 -3.63
N TYR A 28 -19.55 16.14 -2.59
CA TYR A 28 -20.14 15.45 -1.45
C TYR A 28 -21.34 14.58 -1.83
N GLY A 29 -22.21 15.07 -2.72
CA GLY A 29 -23.39 14.35 -3.18
C GLY A 29 -23.04 13.16 -4.08
N LEU A 30 -22.12 13.33 -5.03
CA LEU A 30 -21.69 12.30 -5.96
C LEU A 30 -20.79 11.24 -5.30
N SER A 31 -20.01 11.64 -4.30
CA SER A 31 -19.11 10.75 -3.54
C SER A 31 -19.78 10.14 -2.30
N ALA A 32 -21.09 10.32 -2.13
CA ALA A 32 -21.81 9.76 -0.99
C ALA A 32 -21.75 8.22 -1.03
N GLY A 33 -21.08 7.62 -0.04
CA GLY A 33 -20.96 6.17 0.10
C GLY A 33 -19.96 5.48 -0.84
N LYS A 34 -19.14 6.24 -1.57
CA LYS A 34 -18.11 5.72 -2.50
C LYS A 34 -16.69 6.07 -2.06
N VAL A 35 -15.69 5.27 -2.41
CA VAL A 35 -14.28 5.60 -2.19
C VAL A 35 -13.91 6.82 -3.05
N HIS A 36 -13.12 7.75 -2.47
CA HIS A 36 -12.71 8.97 -3.18
C HIS A 36 -11.84 8.65 -4.40
N HIS A 37 -11.87 9.54 -5.39
CA HIS A 37 -11.03 9.39 -6.59
C HIS A 37 -9.55 9.41 -6.24
N GLY A 38 -8.75 8.62 -6.98
CA GLY A 38 -7.32 8.53 -6.79
C GLY A 38 -6.87 7.63 -5.64
N VAL A 39 -7.79 6.93 -4.95
CA VAL A 39 -7.42 5.94 -3.92
C VAL A 39 -7.09 4.59 -4.56
N THR A 40 -5.88 4.10 -4.30
CA THR A 40 -5.37 2.79 -4.69
C THR A 40 -4.96 1.97 -3.47
N VAL A 41 -4.93 0.65 -3.61
CA VAL A 41 -4.29 -0.25 -2.64
C VAL A 41 -3.05 -0.87 -3.28
N ASP A 42 -1.93 -0.77 -2.57
CA ASP A 42 -0.61 -1.26 -2.98
C ASP A 42 -0.21 -0.88 -4.42
N GLY A 43 -0.60 0.31 -4.86
CA GLY A 43 -0.24 0.93 -6.14
C GLY A 43 -1.01 0.41 -7.37
N ASP A 44 -1.67 -0.75 -7.30
CA ASP A 44 -2.23 -1.43 -8.47
C ASP A 44 -3.77 -1.60 -8.41
N ILE A 45 -4.37 -1.61 -7.22
CA ILE A 45 -5.82 -1.87 -7.08
C ILE A 45 -6.57 -0.56 -6.95
N GLU A 46 -7.18 -0.10 -8.03
CA GLU A 46 -8.03 1.09 -8.03
C GLU A 46 -9.36 0.82 -7.31
N LEU A 47 -9.62 1.56 -6.23
CA LEU A 47 -10.89 1.49 -5.48
C LEU A 47 -11.80 2.69 -5.75
N ALA A 48 -11.30 3.71 -6.44
CA ALA A 48 -12.00 4.95 -6.71
C ALA A 48 -13.41 4.74 -7.29
N GLY A 49 -14.41 5.38 -6.69
CA GLY A 49 -15.80 5.34 -7.17
C GLY A 49 -16.58 4.07 -6.80
N LEU A 50 -15.94 3.07 -6.19
CA LEU A 50 -16.61 1.88 -5.66
C LEU A 50 -17.26 2.18 -4.31
N THR A 51 -18.39 1.56 -4.04
CA THR A 51 -18.98 1.52 -2.70
C THR A 51 -18.13 0.65 -1.77
N ARG A 52 -18.37 0.72 -0.45
CA ARG A 52 -17.68 -0.15 0.51
C ARG A 52 -17.81 -1.63 0.17
N LEU A 53 -19.00 -2.04 -0.27
CA LEU A 53 -19.31 -3.43 -0.57
C LEU A 53 -18.56 -3.87 -1.83
N GLU A 54 -18.67 -3.11 -2.92
CA GLU A 54 -17.97 -3.39 -4.18
C GLU A 54 -16.43 -3.40 -3.99
N ALA A 55 -15.90 -2.45 -3.21
CA ALA A 55 -14.48 -2.43 -2.88
C ALA A 55 -14.07 -3.67 -2.07
N GLY A 56 -14.91 -4.09 -1.10
CA GLY A 56 -14.68 -5.31 -0.32
C GLY A 56 -14.70 -6.56 -1.18
N GLU A 57 -15.64 -6.67 -2.12
CA GLU A 57 -15.74 -7.79 -3.07
C GLU A 57 -14.53 -7.84 -4.01
N LEU A 58 -14.12 -6.70 -4.57
CA LEU A 58 -12.92 -6.61 -5.42
C LEU A 58 -11.66 -7.03 -4.65
N LEU A 59 -11.48 -6.52 -3.43
CA LEU A 59 -10.34 -6.89 -2.58
C LEU A 59 -10.39 -8.36 -2.14
N GLN A 60 -11.58 -8.92 -1.93
CA GLN A 60 -11.76 -10.34 -1.61
C GLN A 60 -11.31 -11.22 -2.79
N GLU A 61 -11.75 -10.91 -4.01
CA GLU A 61 -11.31 -11.62 -5.22
C GLU A 61 -9.77 -11.56 -5.37
N ARG A 62 -9.17 -10.38 -5.11
CA ARG A 62 -7.70 -10.23 -5.12
C ARG A 62 -7.03 -11.06 -4.05
N THR A 63 -7.60 -11.12 -2.85
CA THR A 63 -7.05 -11.93 -1.75
C THR A 63 -7.07 -13.41 -2.09
N GLU A 64 -8.14 -13.90 -2.73
CA GLU A 64 -8.26 -15.28 -3.20
C GLU A 64 -7.23 -15.61 -4.28
N LEU A 65 -7.00 -14.70 -5.23
CA LEU A 65 -5.94 -14.83 -6.23
C LEU A 65 -4.56 -14.88 -5.59
N LEU A 66 -4.27 -13.98 -4.63
CA LEU A 66 -3.01 -13.96 -3.88
C LEU A 66 -2.80 -15.23 -3.04
N ALA A 67 -3.87 -15.81 -2.50
CA ALA A 67 -3.83 -17.05 -1.74
C ALA A 67 -3.60 -18.27 -2.63
N SER A 68 -4.10 -18.26 -3.87
CA SER A 68 -3.98 -19.38 -4.81
C SER A 68 -2.55 -19.60 -5.36
N GLN A 69 -1.71 -18.57 -5.29
CA GLN A 69 -0.34 -18.63 -5.81
C GLN A 69 0.66 -18.60 -4.66
N PRO A 70 1.57 -19.57 -4.53
CA PRO A 70 2.61 -19.49 -3.52
C PRO A 70 3.73 -18.54 -3.94
N LEU A 71 4.40 -17.92 -2.97
CA LEU A 71 5.56 -17.08 -3.21
C LEU A 71 6.80 -17.95 -3.42
N VAL A 72 7.50 -17.70 -4.51
CA VAL A 72 8.71 -18.44 -4.85
C VAL A 72 9.92 -17.54 -4.72
N PHE A 73 10.90 -17.94 -3.93
CA PHE A 73 12.18 -17.27 -3.78
C PHE A 73 13.32 -18.16 -4.29
N ALA A 74 14.26 -17.62 -5.04
CA ALA A 74 15.38 -18.40 -5.57
C ALA A 74 16.73 -17.66 -5.54
N ALA A 75 17.81 -18.39 -5.28
CA ALA A 75 19.18 -17.96 -5.53
C ALA A 75 20.09 -19.15 -5.86
N ARG A 76 21.17 -18.87 -6.60
CA ARG A 76 22.26 -19.82 -6.82
C ARG A 76 22.89 -20.18 -5.46
N GLY A 77 23.15 -21.46 -5.22
CA GLY A 77 23.66 -21.98 -3.94
C GLY A 77 22.56 -22.31 -2.91
N VAL A 78 21.48 -21.53 -2.84
CA VAL A 78 20.38 -21.73 -1.85
C VAL A 78 19.23 -22.59 -2.40
N GLY A 79 19.05 -22.59 -3.73
CA GLY A 79 17.98 -23.27 -4.43
C GLY A 79 16.66 -22.48 -4.46
N ARG A 80 15.57 -23.15 -4.84
CA ARG A 80 14.20 -22.61 -4.86
C ARG A 80 13.52 -22.86 -3.52
N ARG A 81 12.82 -21.86 -3.01
CA ARG A 81 12.02 -21.90 -1.78
C ARG A 81 10.63 -21.41 -2.09
N THR A 82 9.63 -22.15 -1.65
CA THR A 82 8.24 -21.81 -1.85
C THR A 82 7.63 -21.58 -0.48
N ILE A 83 6.84 -20.52 -0.32
CA ILE A 83 6.13 -20.21 0.92
C ILE A 83 4.74 -19.69 0.59
N GLU A 84 3.73 -20.13 1.33
CA GLU A 84 2.38 -19.60 1.21
C GLU A 84 2.26 -18.26 1.93
N VAL A 85 1.35 -17.40 1.45
CA VAL A 85 1.08 -16.08 2.07
C VAL A 85 0.58 -16.25 3.50
N ALA A 86 -0.21 -17.29 3.76
CA ALA A 86 -0.72 -17.61 5.08
C ALA A 86 0.43 -17.99 6.04
N ASP A 87 1.48 -18.66 5.55
CA ASP A 87 2.60 -19.11 6.37
C ASP A 87 3.47 -17.95 6.88
N ILE A 88 3.61 -16.87 6.09
CA ILE A 88 4.26 -15.63 6.55
C ILE A 88 3.36 -14.84 7.52
N GLY A 89 2.16 -15.34 7.81
CA GLY A 89 1.20 -14.73 8.71
C GLY A 89 0.59 -13.44 8.15
N ALA A 90 0.62 -13.27 6.84
CA ALA A 90 -0.15 -12.23 6.17
C ALA A 90 -1.59 -12.72 6.07
N ARG A 91 -2.52 -11.92 6.57
CA ARG A 91 -3.96 -12.21 6.49
C ARG A 91 -4.63 -10.94 5.99
N PRO A 92 -4.63 -10.71 4.67
CA PRO A 92 -5.29 -9.54 4.10
C PRO A 92 -6.74 -9.50 4.60
N GLU A 93 -7.17 -8.32 5.05
CA GLU A 93 -8.52 -8.08 5.56
C GLU A 93 -9.26 -7.16 4.58
N PRO A 94 -9.98 -7.71 3.58
CA PRO A 94 -10.61 -6.92 2.51
C PRO A 94 -11.59 -5.87 3.02
N ASN A 95 -12.42 -6.25 3.99
CA ASN A 95 -13.45 -5.36 4.55
C ASN A 95 -12.87 -4.22 5.39
N GLU A 96 -11.77 -4.48 6.11
CA GLU A 96 -11.06 -3.45 6.87
C GLU A 96 -10.29 -2.53 5.94
N THR A 97 -9.64 -3.07 4.91
CA THR A 97 -8.96 -2.30 3.86
C THR A 97 -9.94 -1.41 3.08
N ALA A 98 -11.11 -1.92 2.71
CA ALA A 98 -12.18 -1.13 2.11
C ALA A 98 -12.69 -0.02 3.04
N ALA A 99 -12.77 -0.28 4.35
CA ALA A 99 -13.12 0.73 5.33
C ALA A 99 -12.06 1.83 5.44
N ALA A 100 -10.78 1.46 5.44
CA ALA A 100 -9.66 2.38 5.43
C ALA A 100 -9.66 3.26 4.15
N ALA A 101 -9.91 2.66 2.98
CA ALA A 101 -10.06 3.38 1.72
C ALA A 101 -11.19 4.40 1.77
N MET A 102 -12.34 4.04 2.34
CA MET A 102 -13.44 4.99 2.51
C MET A 102 -13.12 6.10 3.52
N ALA A 103 -12.27 5.85 4.51
CA ALA A 103 -11.92 6.84 5.52
C ALA A 103 -11.02 7.97 4.98
N VAL A 104 -10.30 7.72 3.88
CA VAL A 104 -9.49 8.73 3.17
C VAL A 104 -10.36 9.94 2.82
N GLY A 105 -9.95 11.16 3.19
CA GLY A 105 -10.72 12.37 2.90
C GLY A 105 -12.01 12.55 3.73
N ARG A 106 -12.22 11.68 4.73
CA ARG A 106 -13.38 11.71 5.65
C ARG A 106 -13.00 11.69 7.13
N ALA A 107 -11.84 11.13 7.47
CA ALA A 107 -11.33 11.05 8.84
C ALA A 107 -10.33 12.19 9.16
N GLY A 108 -10.08 12.44 10.45
CA GLY A 108 -9.01 13.35 10.90
C GLY A 108 -9.34 14.85 10.91
N GLY A 109 -10.61 15.23 10.75
CA GLY A 109 -11.08 16.61 10.80
C GLY A 109 -11.04 17.35 9.43
N PRO A 110 -11.60 18.57 9.35
CA PRO A 110 -11.87 19.23 8.08
C PRO A 110 -10.60 19.58 7.27
N TRP A 111 -9.51 19.97 7.95
CA TRP A 111 -8.26 20.32 7.28
C TRP A 111 -7.53 19.11 6.70
N ARG A 112 -7.50 18.00 7.44
CA ARG A 112 -6.88 16.76 6.96
C ARG A 112 -7.70 16.14 5.83
N ALA A 113 -9.02 16.14 5.96
CA ALA A 113 -9.92 15.71 4.90
C ALA A 113 -9.70 16.50 3.59
N LEU A 114 -9.49 17.82 3.68
CA LEU A 114 -9.20 18.64 2.50
C LEU A 114 -7.81 18.32 1.89
N ALA A 115 -6.79 18.16 2.74
CA ALA A 115 -5.44 17.79 2.29
C ALA A 115 -5.41 16.43 1.61
N ASP A 116 -6.11 15.44 2.18
CA ASP A 116 -6.25 14.11 1.59
C ASP A 116 -6.95 14.20 0.23
N ARG A 117 -8.04 14.98 0.10
CA ARG A 117 -8.73 15.15 -1.19
C ARG A 117 -7.86 15.82 -2.25
N TRP A 118 -7.11 16.86 -1.86
CA TRP A 118 -6.17 17.50 -2.77
C TRP A 118 -5.08 16.53 -3.24
N THR A 119 -4.54 15.72 -2.32
CA THR A 119 -3.52 14.72 -2.63
C THR A 119 -4.08 13.64 -3.55
N ALA A 120 -5.26 13.12 -3.24
CA ALA A 120 -5.95 12.12 -4.05
C ALA A 120 -6.23 12.64 -5.48
N TRP A 121 -6.55 13.93 -5.64
CA TRP A 121 -6.79 14.53 -6.95
C TRP A 121 -5.52 14.78 -7.78
N THR A 122 -4.41 15.13 -7.12
CA THR A 122 -3.18 15.57 -7.82
C THR A 122 -2.13 14.48 -8.00
N GLY A 123 -2.09 13.49 -7.11
CA GLY A 123 -1.08 12.43 -7.12
C GLY A 123 -1.59 11.05 -6.74
N GLY A 124 -2.87 10.92 -6.35
CA GLY A 124 -3.41 9.70 -5.79
C GLY A 124 -3.01 9.50 -4.33
N ILE A 125 -3.75 8.63 -3.63
CA ILE A 125 -3.43 8.15 -2.29
C ILE A 125 -3.34 6.64 -2.37
N ASP A 126 -2.15 6.14 -2.07
CA ASP A 126 -1.93 4.70 -1.93
C ASP A 126 -2.08 4.30 -0.47
N ILE A 127 -2.91 3.30 -0.21
CA ILE A 127 -3.07 2.71 1.12
C ILE A 127 -2.51 1.30 1.13
N ASP A 128 -1.90 0.93 2.26
CA ASP A 128 -1.44 -0.44 2.47
C ASP A 128 -2.63 -1.36 2.79
N TRP A 129 -2.51 -2.65 2.45
CA TRP A 129 -3.42 -3.68 2.96
C TRP A 129 -3.46 -3.73 4.48
N VAL A 130 -4.66 -3.86 5.03
CA VAL A 130 -4.83 -4.25 6.44
C VAL A 130 -4.53 -5.74 6.58
N GLY A 131 -3.77 -6.11 7.61
CA GLY A 131 -3.37 -7.50 7.86
C GLY A 131 -1.95 -7.86 7.40
N GLU A 132 -0.98 -6.99 7.70
CA GLU A 132 0.43 -7.14 7.33
C GLU A 132 1.05 -8.51 7.71
N PRO A 133 2.06 -8.99 6.97
CA PRO A 133 2.81 -10.19 7.32
C PRO A 133 3.37 -10.15 8.75
N SER A 134 3.17 -11.24 9.49
CA SER A 134 3.67 -11.33 10.87
C SER A 134 5.20 -11.30 10.92
N ARG A 135 5.76 -10.38 11.73
CA ARG A 135 7.22 -10.26 11.90
C ARG A 135 7.88 -11.57 12.33
N GLY A 136 7.17 -12.35 13.15
CA GLY A 136 7.64 -13.64 13.66
C GLY A 136 7.74 -14.72 12.58
N SER A 137 6.71 -14.94 11.77
CA SER A 137 6.78 -15.94 10.70
C SER A 137 7.76 -15.53 9.60
N VAL A 138 7.78 -14.25 9.22
CA VAL A 138 8.76 -13.74 8.24
C VAL A 138 10.20 -13.95 8.75
N SER A 139 10.46 -13.72 10.03
CA SER A 139 11.81 -13.93 10.59
C SER A 139 12.20 -15.41 10.61
N ARG A 140 11.28 -16.31 10.98
CA ARG A 140 11.50 -17.77 10.91
C ARG A 140 11.81 -18.25 9.50
N PHE A 141 11.09 -17.74 8.50
CA PHE A 141 11.38 -18.09 7.10
C PHE A 141 12.74 -17.57 6.63
N ILE A 142 13.11 -16.34 7.01
CA ILE A 142 14.43 -15.78 6.70
C ILE A 142 15.54 -16.62 7.34
N GLU A 143 15.36 -17.10 8.57
CA GLU A 143 16.33 -17.97 9.26
C GLU A 143 16.56 -19.28 8.52
N GLN A 144 15.50 -19.92 8.02
CA GLN A 144 15.62 -21.15 7.21
C GLN A 144 16.35 -20.93 5.87
N ILE A 145 16.25 -19.73 5.30
CA ILE A 145 17.00 -19.35 4.10
C ILE A 145 18.46 -19.05 4.45
N GLU A 146 18.71 -18.39 5.57
CA GLU A 146 20.04 -18.01 6.02
C GLU A 146 20.88 -19.24 6.37
N GLU A 147 20.33 -20.22 7.09
CA GLU A 147 21.02 -21.48 7.41
C GLU A 147 21.56 -22.15 6.14
N ARG A 148 20.73 -22.25 5.09
CA ARG A 148 21.17 -22.80 3.80
C ARG A 148 22.13 -21.91 3.03
N ALA A 149 22.01 -20.60 3.16
CA ALA A 149 22.97 -19.68 2.56
C ALA A 149 24.35 -19.90 3.20
N LEU A 150 24.40 -20.05 4.53
CA LEU A 150 25.63 -20.33 5.28
C LEU A 150 26.25 -21.68 4.89
N ASP A 151 25.44 -22.74 4.73
CA ASP A 151 25.91 -24.05 4.23
C ASP A 151 26.56 -23.96 2.84
N ALA A 152 26.12 -23.00 2.02
CA ALA A 152 26.66 -22.72 0.70
C ALA A 152 27.81 -21.69 0.71
N GLY A 153 28.26 -21.24 1.88
CA GLY A 153 29.30 -20.21 2.03
C GLY A 153 28.84 -18.80 1.64
N LEU A 154 27.54 -18.53 1.66
CA LEU A 154 26.94 -17.25 1.25
C LEU A 154 26.45 -16.45 2.47
N SER A 155 26.51 -15.12 2.37
CA SER A 155 25.89 -14.19 3.33
C SER A 155 24.52 -13.70 2.83
N LEU A 156 23.50 -13.73 3.70
CA LEU A 156 22.15 -13.29 3.38
C LEU A 156 21.90 -11.85 3.85
N ASN A 157 21.38 -10.99 2.96
CA ASN A 157 20.89 -9.68 3.38
C ASN A 157 19.46 -9.79 3.96
N ARG A 158 19.37 -10.03 5.28
CA ARG A 158 18.10 -10.22 6.00
C ARG A 158 17.14 -9.03 5.85
N CYS A 159 17.62 -7.79 6.00
CA CYS A 159 16.75 -6.61 5.95
C CYS A 159 16.16 -6.42 4.53
N LYS A 160 16.97 -6.63 3.48
CA LYS A 160 16.50 -6.57 2.08
C LYS A 160 15.54 -7.70 1.73
N LEU A 161 15.79 -8.92 2.23
CA LEU A 161 14.86 -10.04 2.03
C LEU A 161 13.54 -9.79 2.76
N ARG A 162 13.56 -9.29 3.99
CA ARG A 162 12.34 -8.95 4.76
C ARG A 162 11.49 -7.91 4.03
N GLY A 163 12.11 -6.80 3.60
CA GLY A 163 11.40 -5.76 2.85
C GLY A 163 10.81 -6.31 1.55
N LYS A 164 11.56 -7.18 0.86
CA LYS A 164 11.05 -7.88 -0.32
C LYS A 164 9.86 -8.77 0.00
N ILE A 165 9.93 -9.63 1.02
CA ILE A 165 8.82 -10.51 1.44
C ILE A 165 7.57 -9.68 1.74
N ARG A 166 7.71 -8.57 2.48
CA ARG A 166 6.58 -7.70 2.81
C ARG A 166 5.91 -7.14 1.56
N ARG A 167 6.70 -6.65 0.61
CA ARG A 167 6.19 -6.10 -0.64
C ARG A 167 5.50 -7.16 -1.51
N VAL A 168 6.17 -8.29 -1.73
CA VAL A 168 5.66 -9.31 -2.66
C VAL A 168 4.49 -10.11 -2.10
N ALA A 169 4.25 -10.05 -0.79
CA ALA A 169 3.10 -10.71 -0.17
C ALA A 169 1.76 -10.18 -0.71
N THR A 170 1.73 -8.90 -1.06
CA THR A 170 0.52 -8.17 -1.47
C THR A 170 0.59 -7.64 -2.91
N GLU A 171 1.78 -7.67 -3.53
CA GLU A 171 2.02 -7.29 -4.94
C GLU A 171 1.28 -8.20 -5.96
N TRP A 172 0.67 -7.58 -6.98
CA TRP A 172 0.03 -8.28 -8.10
C TRP A 172 0.16 -7.49 -9.42
N PRO A 173 0.50 -8.12 -10.57
CA PRO A 173 0.73 -9.54 -10.78
C PRO A 173 2.06 -10.02 -10.19
N ARG A 174 2.09 -11.27 -9.71
CA ARG A 174 3.30 -11.85 -9.13
C ARG A 174 4.31 -12.27 -10.20
N GLU A 175 5.59 -12.15 -9.86
CA GLU A 175 6.67 -12.74 -10.65
C GLU A 175 6.71 -14.26 -10.43
N ASP A 176 7.17 -15.02 -11.45
CA ASP A 176 7.36 -16.48 -11.35
C ASP A 176 8.29 -16.88 -10.19
N PHE A 177 9.28 -16.03 -9.89
CA PHE A 177 10.15 -16.16 -8.73
C PHE A 177 10.84 -14.84 -8.38
N TYR A 178 11.13 -14.68 -7.10
CA TYR A 178 11.83 -13.54 -6.54
C TYR A 178 13.26 -13.88 -6.14
N ARG A 179 14.22 -13.07 -6.57
CA ARG A 179 15.64 -13.30 -6.24
C ARG A 179 15.95 -13.11 -4.76
N ILE A 180 16.58 -14.10 -4.11
CA ILE A 180 17.09 -14.00 -2.75
C ILE A 180 18.37 -13.14 -2.75
N PRO A 181 18.48 -12.11 -1.90
CA PRO A 181 19.63 -11.20 -1.88
C PRO A 181 20.81 -11.82 -1.09
N VAL A 182 21.59 -12.67 -1.76
CA VAL A 182 22.81 -13.30 -1.23
C VAL A 182 24.08 -12.67 -1.81
N ARG A 183 25.21 -12.80 -1.10
CA ARG A 183 26.57 -12.45 -1.56
C ARG A 183 27.55 -13.59 -1.23
N GLU A 184 28.59 -13.74 -2.06
CA GLU A 184 29.63 -14.78 -1.90
C GLU A 184 30.63 -14.48 -0.78
N GLU A 185 30.74 -13.23 -0.32
CA GLU A 185 31.69 -12.86 0.73
C GLU A 185 30.96 -12.64 2.07
N LEU A 186 31.43 -13.35 3.10
CA LEU A 186 31.28 -12.98 4.50
C LEU A 186 32.45 -12.04 4.84
N PRO A 187 32.23 -10.73 5.09
CA PRO A 187 33.27 -9.95 5.72
C PRO A 187 33.53 -10.54 7.10
N GLU A 188 34.79 -10.93 7.39
CA GLU A 188 35.20 -11.37 8.72
C GLU A 188 34.72 -10.33 9.76
N GLY A 189 33.79 -10.74 10.63
CA GLY A 189 33.25 -9.90 11.70
C GLY A 189 31.99 -9.08 11.41
N ALA A 190 31.35 -9.21 10.24
CA ALA A 190 30.13 -8.46 9.93
C ALA A 190 28.87 -9.07 10.58
N VAL A 191 28.61 -8.73 11.84
CA VAL A 191 27.24 -8.76 12.36
C VAL A 191 26.48 -7.66 11.64
N ILE A 192 25.70 -8.00 10.60
CA ILE A 192 24.77 -7.07 9.96
C ILE A 192 23.61 -6.81 10.96
N ARG A 193 23.87 -6.01 11.99
CA ARG A 193 22.80 -5.40 12.79
C ARG A 193 22.08 -4.44 11.85
N CYS A 194 20.78 -4.64 11.62
CA CYS A 194 19.97 -3.64 10.92
C CYS A 194 20.10 -2.33 11.73
N TRP A 195 20.80 -1.33 11.19
CA TRP A 195 21.06 -0.06 11.86
C TRP A 195 19.75 0.71 12.08
N SER A 196 19.57 1.14 13.33
CA SER A 196 18.70 2.20 13.89
C SER A 196 17.29 2.42 13.32
N GLN A 197 16.30 2.17 14.19
CA GLN A 197 14.95 2.75 14.08
C GLN A 197 15.03 4.29 14.08
N PRO A 198 14.25 5.01 13.26
CA PRO A 198 13.72 6.29 13.69
C PRO A 198 12.61 6.03 14.72
N GLN A 199 12.66 6.79 15.80
CA GLN A 199 11.69 6.77 16.92
C GLN A 199 10.29 7.16 16.46
#